data_AF-A0A660RDY6-F1
#
_entry.id   AF-A0A660RDY6-F1
#
_cell.length_a   1.000
_cell.length_b   1.000
_cell.length_c   1.000
_cell.angle_alpha   90.00
_cell.angle_beta   90.00
_cell.angle_gamma   90.00
#
_symmetry.space_group_name_H-M   'P 1'
#
loop_
_entity.id
_entity.type
_entity.pdbx_description
1 polymer ?
#
loop_
_entity_poly.entity_id
_entity_poly.type
_entity_poly.pdbx_seq_one_letter_code
_entity_poly.pdbx_strand_id
1 'polypeptide(L)'
;MPAIFNVSVLNESSLPRRWSDSYERNLPALIFLIIASAREEAKKGNIVSAVSRYRDAYRKALSIPHPSGMIASLNDIAWYIKDRHPKMAKRLADYALFIAGFYRENVQIYALDTLFEVEKIVKSEDIVKTARIIVMHSSLIGDKYSQLLLEAKKLIVNEKRLYENSAELSSYLQKIIKSVNDAFRKTGIARDNLSKIINRKIKRIKGNTLEKLIEGLSIPLDLNAPEGVLKEKARMILDRMFEISMEKLSKLSVESREKLFVITSAAQMERKYLSRKDKFREAFELLKDISTFGHFMSRKLETVLFVIDMTNAHPFVEGRKTAVKKVIGRIHRNKFEKFTREYVDLSDEDRKVFDRFLRNYGRYEGINLGINLKGADEVRSFAGTFDLAVQPSFAAYWCEDDGRIRKRLGRILIKFAL
;
A
#
# COMPACT_ATOMS: atom_id res chain seq x y z
N MET A 1 -6.20 -11.93 34.09
CA MET A 1 -5.09 -12.23 33.16
C MET A 1 -5.50 -11.85 31.75
N PRO A 2 -4.68 -11.11 30.98
CA PRO A 2 -4.99 -10.85 29.59
C PRO A 2 -4.76 -12.15 28.80
N ALA A 3 -5.83 -12.70 28.21
CA ALA A 3 -5.73 -13.80 27.28
C ALA A 3 -5.05 -13.30 26.01
N ILE A 4 -3.74 -13.53 25.89
CA ILE A 4 -2.98 -13.30 24.67
C ILE A 4 -3.41 -14.39 23.69
N PHE A 5 -4.33 -14.06 22.78
CA PHE A 5 -4.66 -14.94 21.67
C PHE A 5 -3.59 -14.82 20.60
N ASN A 6 -2.84 -15.91 20.39
CA ASN A 6 -1.93 -16.02 19.25
C ASN A 6 -2.76 -16.25 17.98
N VAL A 7 -2.88 -15.20 17.16
CA VAL A 7 -3.73 -15.16 15.95
C VAL A 7 -3.28 -16.18 14.89
N SER A 8 -2.06 -16.72 14.97
CA SER A 8 -1.55 -17.76 14.08
C SER A 8 -2.26 -19.12 14.24
N VAL A 9 -2.93 -19.37 15.37
CA VAL A 9 -3.56 -20.67 15.68
C VAL A 9 -4.97 -20.81 15.09
N LEU A 10 -5.61 -19.74 14.62
CA LEU A 10 -7.00 -19.78 14.09
C LEU A 10 -7.10 -20.13 12.60
N ASN A 11 -6.00 -20.60 11.99
CA ASN A 11 -5.98 -21.03 10.59
C ASN A 11 -6.42 -22.48 10.39
N GLU A 12 -6.52 -23.28 11.45
CA GLU A 12 -7.01 -24.66 11.40
C GLU A 12 -8.38 -24.77 12.06
N SER A 13 -9.31 -25.43 11.38
CA SER A 13 -10.68 -25.66 11.83
C SER A 13 -10.69 -26.44 13.14
N SER A 14 -10.90 -25.72 14.23
CA SER A 14 -11.64 -26.21 15.39
C SER A 14 -12.22 -24.99 16.09
N LEU A 15 -13.48 -25.07 16.54
CA LEU A 15 -14.02 -24.06 17.45
C LEU A 15 -13.02 -23.83 18.57
N PRO A 16 -12.69 -22.57 18.91
CA PRO A 16 -11.86 -22.31 20.08
C PRO A 16 -12.49 -23.01 21.28
N ARG A 17 -11.73 -23.88 21.96
CA ARG A 17 -12.20 -24.60 23.14
C ARG A 17 -12.66 -23.57 24.19
N ARG A 18 -13.94 -23.64 24.58
CA ARG A 18 -14.55 -22.75 25.55
C ARG A 18 -14.39 -23.35 26.95
N TRP A 19 -13.85 -22.57 27.89
CA TRP A 19 -13.61 -23.03 29.27
C TRP A 19 -14.55 -22.39 30.31
N SER A 20 -15.37 -21.41 29.93
CA SER A 20 -16.45 -20.80 30.75
C SER A 20 -17.25 -19.77 29.94
N ASP A 21 -18.44 -19.35 30.40
CA ASP A 21 -19.25 -18.28 29.77
C ASP A 21 -18.68 -16.87 29.95
N SER A 22 -17.54 -16.73 30.65
CA SER A 22 -16.91 -15.44 30.92
C SER A 22 -16.42 -14.70 29.66
N TYR A 23 -16.23 -15.41 28.53
CA TYR A 23 -15.83 -14.80 27.26
C TYR A 23 -16.92 -13.89 26.68
N GLU A 24 -18.19 -14.10 27.01
CA GLU A 24 -19.30 -13.28 26.51
C GLU A 24 -19.25 -11.85 27.07
N ARG A 25 -18.62 -11.70 28.23
CA ARG A 25 -18.34 -10.40 28.87
C ARG A 25 -17.04 -9.76 28.37
N ASN A 26 -16.21 -10.50 27.62
CA ASN A 26 -14.95 -10.01 27.04
C ASN A 26 -15.14 -9.74 25.54
N LEU A 27 -15.42 -8.47 25.21
CA LEU A 27 -15.77 -8.08 23.85
C LEU A 27 -14.70 -8.44 22.79
N PRO A 28 -13.38 -8.28 23.04
CA PRO A 28 -12.35 -8.80 22.14
C PRO A 28 -12.48 -10.30 21.85
N ALA A 29 -12.67 -11.13 22.87
CA ALA A 29 -12.81 -12.58 22.70
C ALA A 29 -14.09 -12.93 21.91
N LEU A 30 -15.20 -12.25 22.24
CA LEU A 30 -16.49 -12.44 21.56
C LEU A 30 -16.39 -12.15 20.06
N ILE A 31 -15.68 -11.11 19.65
CA ILE A 31 -15.47 -10.78 18.23
C ILE A 31 -14.85 -11.96 17.48
N PHE A 32 -13.77 -12.55 18.02
CA PHE A 32 -13.10 -13.67 17.36
C PHE A 32 -13.92 -14.96 17.38
N LEU A 33 -14.73 -15.18 18.40
CA LEU A 33 -15.68 -16.30 18.42
C LEU A 33 -16.75 -16.16 17.35
N ILE A 34 -17.28 -14.96 17.12
CA ILE A 34 -18.25 -14.70 16.04
C ILE A 34 -17.58 -14.90 14.67
N ILE A 35 -16.34 -14.43 14.48
CA ILE A 35 -15.56 -14.65 13.25
C ILE A 35 -15.34 -16.15 13.01
N ALA A 36 -14.94 -16.91 14.04
CA ALA A 36 -14.75 -18.34 13.93
C ALA A 36 -16.04 -19.06 13.53
N SER A 37 -17.15 -18.71 14.19
CA SER A 37 -18.48 -19.23 13.88
C SER A 37 -18.93 -18.88 12.45
N ALA A 38 -18.62 -17.68 11.96
CA ALA A 38 -18.89 -17.27 10.58
C ALA A 38 -18.08 -18.11 9.56
N ARG A 39 -16.82 -18.42 9.85
CA ARG A 39 -15.98 -19.30 9.01
C ARG A 39 -16.58 -20.70 8.90
N GLU A 40 -17.16 -21.22 9.97
CA GLU A 40 -17.84 -22.52 9.93
C GLU A 40 -19.07 -22.52 9.04
N GLU A 41 -19.91 -21.48 9.13
CA GLU A 41 -21.05 -21.32 8.21
C GLU A 41 -20.59 -21.25 6.77
N ALA A 42 -19.51 -20.49 6.50
CA ALA A 42 -18.96 -20.38 5.16
C ALA A 42 -18.43 -21.73 4.64
N LYS A 43 -17.74 -22.51 5.49
CA LYS A 43 -17.30 -23.88 5.17
C LYS A 43 -18.46 -24.83 4.85
N LYS A 44 -19.61 -24.64 5.51
CA LYS A 44 -20.86 -25.37 5.22
C LYS A 44 -21.60 -24.87 3.97
N GLY A 45 -21.09 -23.84 3.29
CA GLY A 45 -21.73 -23.22 2.13
C GLY A 45 -22.80 -22.17 2.46
N ASN A 46 -23.04 -21.88 3.75
CA ASN A 46 -24.04 -20.93 4.22
C ASN A 46 -23.53 -19.47 4.14
N ILE A 47 -23.19 -19.01 2.94
CA ILE A 47 -22.50 -17.71 2.73
C ILE A 47 -23.29 -16.52 3.28
N VAL A 48 -24.63 -16.50 3.14
CA VAL A 48 -25.47 -15.40 3.66
C VAL A 48 -25.38 -15.31 5.19
N SER A 49 -25.46 -16.46 5.87
CA SER A 49 -25.31 -16.56 7.33
C SER A 49 -23.92 -16.11 7.79
N ALA A 50 -22.88 -16.59 7.10
CA ALA A 50 -21.50 -16.20 7.37
C ALA A 50 -21.29 -14.68 7.25
N VAL A 51 -21.74 -14.07 6.14
CA VAL A 51 -21.64 -12.62 5.91
C VAL A 51 -22.40 -11.83 7.00
N SER A 52 -23.58 -12.29 7.42
CA SER A 52 -24.31 -11.67 8.53
C SER A 52 -23.50 -11.67 9.82
N ARG A 53 -22.90 -12.82 10.18
CA ARG A 53 -22.05 -12.95 11.38
C ARG A 53 -20.78 -12.11 11.30
N TYR A 54 -20.10 -12.06 10.15
CA TYR A 54 -18.96 -11.17 9.98
C TYR A 54 -19.31 -9.69 10.13
N ARG A 55 -20.50 -9.26 9.65
CA ARG A 55 -20.96 -7.88 9.85
C ARG A 55 -21.20 -7.58 11.32
N ASP A 56 -21.74 -8.52 12.08
CA ASP A 56 -21.90 -8.38 13.53
C ASP A 56 -20.54 -8.27 14.24
N ALA A 57 -19.59 -9.16 13.90
CA ALA A 57 -18.22 -9.08 14.41
C ALA A 57 -17.55 -7.73 14.09
N TYR A 58 -17.71 -7.22 12.87
CA TYR A 58 -17.19 -5.92 12.45
C TYR A 58 -17.78 -4.78 13.29
N ARG A 59 -19.11 -4.75 13.50
CA ARG A 59 -19.77 -3.72 14.33
C ARG A 59 -19.27 -3.75 15.77
N LYS A 60 -19.13 -4.94 16.35
CA LYS A 60 -18.57 -5.08 17.70
C LYS A 60 -17.11 -4.63 17.75
N ALA A 61 -16.29 -5.01 16.76
CA ALA A 61 -14.91 -4.55 16.66
C ALA A 61 -14.78 -3.03 16.55
N LEU A 62 -15.70 -2.38 15.84
CA LEU A 62 -15.73 -0.92 15.72
C LEU A 62 -16.01 -0.21 17.05
N SER A 63 -16.84 -0.81 17.92
CA SER A 63 -17.18 -0.23 19.23
C SER A 63 -16.01 -0.19 20.23
N ILE A 64 -15.00 -1.05 20.04
CA ILE A 64 -13.77 -1.11 20.84
C ILE A 64 -12.54 -1.06 19.94
N PRO A 65 -12.48 -0.04 19.07
CA PRO A 65 -11.78 0.00 17.76
C PRO A 65 -10.67 -1.03 17.60
N HIS A 66 -11.05 -2.30 17.42
CA HIS A 66 -10.17 -3.46 17.54
C HIS A 66 -9.67 -3.83 16.15
N PRO A 67 -8.46 -3.40 15.73
CA PRO A 67 -8.11 -3.37 14.32
C PRO A 67 -8.08 -4.76 13.69
N SER A 68 -7.58 -5.77 14.41
CA SER A 68 -7.55 -7.15 13.91
C SER A 68 -8.95 -7.72 13.65
N GLY A 69 -9.94 -7.34 14.47
CA GLY A 69 -11.32 -7.81 14.33
C GLY A 69 -12.00 -7.15 13.14
N MET A 70 -11.74 -5.86 12.96
CA MET A 70 -12.22 -5.09 11.81
C MET A 70 -11.64 -5.62 10.49
N ILE A 71 -10.31 -5.77 10.43
CA ILE A 71 -9.59 -6.25 9.23
C ILE A 71 -10.04 -7.67 8.89
N ALA A 72 -10.04 -8.60 9.84
CA ALA A 72 -10.42 -9.99 9.59
C ALA A 72 -11.87 -10.11 9.11
N SER A 73 -12.80 -9.36 9.72
CA SER A 73 -14.21 -9.40 9.32
C SER A 73 -14.42 -8.88 7.89
N LEU A 74 -13.83 -7.74 7.55
CA LEU A 74 -13.93 -7.16 6.20
C LEU A 74 -13.25 -8.05 5.15
N ASN A 75 -12.07 -8.57 5.48
CA ASN A 75 -11.32 -9.49 4.64
C ASN A 75 -12.12 -10.76 4.32
N ASP A 76 -12.66 -11.41 5.35
CA ASP A 76 -13.39 -12.66 5.16
C ASP A 76 -14.69 -12.42 4.36
N ILE A 77 -15.42 -11.32 4.61
CA ILE A 77 -16.56 -10.96 3.76
C ILE A 77 -16.12 -10.79 2.30
N ALA A 78 -15.05 -10.03 2.05
CA ALA A 78 -14.54 -9.81 0.70
C ALA A 78 -14.19 -11.13 0.01
N TRP A 79 -13.51 -12.03 0.72
CA TRP A 79 -13.12 -13.35 0.21
C TRP A 79 -14.33 -14.18 -0.23
N TYR A 80 -15.36 -14.28 0.61
CA TYR A 80 -16.52 -15.15 0.31
C TYR A 80 -17.50 -14.55 -0.72
N ILE A 81 -17.48 -13.24 -0.95
CA ILE A 81 -18.37 -12.61 -1.94
C ILE A 81 -17.66 -12.24 -3.25
N LYS A 82 -16.34 -12.46 -3.39
CA LYS A 82 -15.56 -11.99 -4.54
C LYS A 82 -16.11 -12.44 -5.90
N ASP A 83 -16.64 -13.66 -6.00
CA ASP A 83 -17.16 -14.18 -7.27
C ASP A 83 -18.58 -13.67 -7.57
N ARG A 84 -19.40 -13.42 -6.54
CA ARG A 84 -20.81 -12.99 -6.69
C ARG A 84 -20.97 -11.48 -6.74
N HIS A 85 -20.17 -10.76 -5.97
CA HIS A 85 -20.21 -9.31 -5.81
C HIS A 85 -18.81 -8.69 -5.86
N PRO A 86 -18.06 -8.87 -6.97
CA PRO A 86 -16.63 -8.52 -7.05
C PRO A 86 -16.33 -7.04 -6.77
N LYS A 87 -17.19 -6.12 -7.25
CA LYS A 87 -17.04 -4.69 -6.95
C LYS A 87 -17.21 -4.36 -5.47
N MET A 88 -18.10 -5.06 -4.77
CA MET A 88 -18.29 -4.89 -3.33
C MET A 88 -17.14 -5.52 -2.55
N ALA A 89 -16.69 -6.71 -2.96
CA ALA A 89 -15.51 -7.36 -2.40
C ALA A 89 -14.29 -6.44 -2.48
N LYS A 90 -14.09 -5.75 -3.63
CA LYS A 90 -12.95 -4.85 -3.78
C LYS A 90 -12.99 -3.72 -2.76
N ARG A 91 -14.13 -3.03 -2.61
CA ARG A 91 -14.27 -1.95 -1.63
C ARG A 91 -13.98 -2.42 -0.20
N LEU A 92 -14.44 -3.63 0.16
CA LEU A 92 -14.20 -4.21 1.48
C LEU A 92 -12.74 -4.59 1.69
N ALA A 93 -12.08 -5.19 0.70
CA ALA A 93 -10.65 -5.52 0.74
C ALA A 93 -9.77 -4.26 0.78
N ASP A 94 -10.08 -3.25 -0.05
CA ASP A 94 -9.44 -1.93 -0.03
C ASP A 94 -9.55 -1.33 1.39
N TYR A 95 -10.74 -1.35 1.98
CA TYR A 95 -10.96 -0.79 3.31
C TYR A 95 -10.29 -1.59 4.43
N ALA A 96 -10.23 -2.92 4.31
CA ALA A 96 -9.48 -3.76 5.25
C ALA A 96 -7.98 -3.40 5.25
N LEU A 97 -7.39 -3.21 4.07
CA LEU A 97 -5.99 -2.79 3.93
C LEU A 97 -5.77 -1.34 4.35
N PHE A 98 -6.73 -0.45 4.13
CA PHE A 98 -6.72 0.90 4.69
C PHE A 98 -6.64 0.88 6.21
N ILE A 99 -7.51 0.11 6.89
CA ILE A 99 -7.48 -0.05 8.35
C ILE A 99 -6.15 -0.65 8.80
N ALA A 100 -5.63 -1.65 8.08
CA ALA A 100 -4.32 -2.22 8.35
C ALA A 100 -3.21 -1.16 8.29
N GLY A 101 -3.19 -0.32 7.25
CA GLY A 101 -2.23 0.77 7.12
C GLY A 101 -2.37 1.83 8.21
N PHE A 102 -3.60 2.16 8.58
CA PHE A 102 -3.86 3.14 9.63
C PHE A 102 -3.34 2.66 10.99
N TYR A 103 -3.62 1.41 11.39
CA TYR A 103 -3.31 0.91 12.74
C TYR A 103 -2.02 0.11 12.88
N ARG A 104 -1.46 -0.46 11.80
CA ARG A 104 -0.31 -1.37 11.85
C ARG A 104 0.90 -0.79 11.12
N GLU A 105 2.08 -1.10 11.62
CA GLU A 105 3.33 -0.85 10.87
C GLU A 105 3.57 -1.93 9.81
N ASN A 106 3.25 -3.18 10.12
CA ASN A 106 3.42 -4.31 9.20
C ASN A 106 2.13 -4.60 8.43
N VAL A 107 2.30 -4.88 7.14
CA VAL A 107 1.20 -5.28 6.25
C VAL A 107 0.68 -6.68 6.61
N GLN A 108 -0.61 -6.91 6.39
CA GLN A 108 -1.26 -8.20 6.65
C GLN A 108 -1.33 -9.02 5.36
N ILE A 109 -0.50 -10.08 5.24
CA ILE A 109 -0.36 -10.86 4.00
C ILE A 109 -1.69 -11.46 3.53
N TYR A 110 -2.52 -11.98 4.45
CA TYR A 110 -3.84 -12.53 4.10
C TYR A 110 -4.80 -11.49 3.50
N ALA A 111 -4.65 -10.21 3.86
CA ALA A 111 -5.45 -9.13 3.31
C ALA A 111 -4.95 -8.69 1.93
N LEU A 112 -3.63 -8.72 1.71
CA LEU A 112 -3.05 -8.53 0.38
C LEU A 112 -3.47 -9.64 -0.57
N ASP A 113 -3.45 -10.89 -0.12
CA ASP A 113 -3.90 -12.06 -0.89
C ASP A 113 -5.35 -11.90 -1.36
N THR A 114 -6.24 -11.55 -0.44
CA THR A 114 -7.66 -11.31 -0.75
C THR A 114 -7.83 -10.15 -1.74
N LEU A 115 -7.15 -9.02 -1.53
CA LEU A 115 -7.23 -7.90 -2.48
C LEU A 115 -6.71 -8.29 -3.86
N PHE A 116 -5.56 -8.98 -3.93
CA PHE A 116 -4.96 -9.41 -5.18
C PHE A 116 -5.91 -10.33 -5.97
N GLU A 117 -6.51 -11.33 -5.31
CA GLU A 117 -7.53 -12.20 -5.93
C GLU A 117 -8.75 -11.41 -6.45
N VAL A 118 -9.26 -10.47 -5.65
CA VAL A 118 -10.40 -9.64 -6.05
C VAL A 118 -10.04 -8.74 -7.24
N GLU A 119 -8.85 -8.15 -7.25
CA GLU A 119 -8.36 -7.30 -8.33
C GLU A 119 -8.18 -8.07 -9.64
N LYS A 120 -7.80 -9.36 -9.58
CA LYS A 120 -7.81 -10.26 -10.75
C LYS A 120 -9.22 -10.38 -11.33
N ILE A 121 -10.21 -10.66 -10.48
CA ILE A 121 -11.61 -10.86 -10.90
C ILE A 121 -12.19 -9.59 -11.52
N VAL A 122 -11.95 -8.41 -10.90
CA VAL A 122 -12.43 -7.13 -11.44
C VAL A 122 -11.57 -6.56 -12.56
N LYS A 123 -10.45 -7.20 -12.91
CA LYS A 123 -9.45 -6.72 -13.87
C LYS A 123 -8.96 -5.30 -13.54
N SER A 124 -8.67 -5.04 -12.27
CA SER A 124 -8.22 -3.73 -11.81
C SER A 124 -6.76 -3.49 -12.15
N GLU A 125 -6.45 -2.32 -12.71
CA GLU A 125 -5.06 -1.88 -12.91
C GLU A 125 -4.31 -1.61 -11.59
N ASP A 126 -5.03 -1.40 -10.47
CA ASP A 126 -4.43 -1.21 -9.14
C ASP A 126 -3.64 -2.44 -8.67
N ILE A 127 -3.87 -3.62 -9.27
CA ILE A 127 -3.14 -4.86 -8.98
C ILE A 127 -1.63 -4.70 -9.13
N VAL A 128 -1.16 -3.79 -9.99
CA VAL A 128 0.27 -3.49 -10.14
C VAL A 128 0.85 -2.88 -8.86
N LYS A 129 0.09 -2.01 -8.17
CA LYS A 129 0.49 -1.46 -6.86
C LYS A 129 0.44 -2.53 -5.78
N THR A 130 -0.59 -3.37 -5.76
CA THR A 130 -0.73 -4.48 -4.81
C THR A 130 0.41 -5.48 -4.94
N ALA A 131 0.75 -5.89 -6.17
CA ALA A 131 1.86 -6.78 -6.48
C ALA A 131 3.20 -6.25 -5.94
N ARG A 132 3.44 -4.94 -6.08
CA ARG A 132 4.64 -4.31 -5.52
C ARG A 132 4.71 -4.46 -3.99
N ILE A 133 3.62 -4.21 -3.29
CA ILE A 133 3.59 -4.32 -1.82
C ILE A 133 3.86 -5.76 -1.38
N ILE A 134 3.28 -6.74 -2.08
CA ILE A 134 3.53 -8.17 -1.85
C ILE A 134 5.02 -8.48 -2.00
N VAL A 135 5.64 -8.09 -3.12
CA VAL A 135 7.05 -8.39 -3.38
C VAL A 135 8.00 -7.69 -2.40
N MET A 136 7.67 -6.46 -2.00
CA MET A 136 8.43 -5.71 -1.00
C MET A 136 8.48 -6.42 0.36
N HIS A 137 7.41 -7.14 0.71
CA HIS A 137 7.31 -7.90 1.96
C HIS A 137 7.52 -9.41 1.75
N SER A 138 8.26 -9.79 0.70
CA SER A 138 8.53 -11.19 0.38
C SER A 138 9.20 -11.97 1.52
N SER A 139 9.99 -11.30 2.37
CA SER A 139 10.58 -11.93 3.57
C SER A 139 9.56 -12.31 4.65
N LEU A 140 8.36 -11.71 4.63
CA LEU A 140 7.25 -12.04 5.53
C LEU A 140 6.30 -13.09 4.95
N ILE A 141 6.51 -13.47 3.69
CA ILE A 141 5.68 -14.44 2.97
C ILE A 141 6.24 -15.84 3.23
N GLY A 142 5.55 -16.59 4.09
CA GLY A 142 5.81 -18.02 4.27
C GLY A 142 5.25 -18.87 3.13
N ASP A 143 5.56 -20.16 3.14
CA ASP A 143 5.28 -21.12 2.06
C ASP A 143 3.82 -21.14 1.60
N LYS A 144 2.89 -20.92 2.54
CA LYS A 144 1.44 -20.82 2.28
C LYS A 144 1.09 -19.82 1.17
N TYR A 145 1.84 -18.72 1.04
CA TYR A 145 1.59 -17.65 0.07
C TYR A 145 2.65 -17.61 -1.06
N SER A 146 3.37 -18.70 -1.28
CA SER A 146 4.38 -18.82 -2.34
C SER A 146 3.80 -18.53 -3.73
N GLN A 147 2.61 -19.06 -4.04
CA GLN A 147 1.93 -18.83 -5.31
C GLN A 147 1.56 -17.36 -5.53
N LEU A 148 1.04 -16.69 -4.49
CA LEU A 148 0.76 -15.25 -4.52
C LEU A 148 2.03 -14.46 -4.86
N LEU A 149 3.15 -14.78 -4.22
CA LEU A 149 4.42 -14.12 -4.48
C LEU A 149 4.92 -14.36 -5.91
N LEU A 150 4.77 -15.58 -6.45
CA LEU A 150 5.14 -15.90 -7.83
C LEU A 150 4.31 -15.09 -8.83
N GLU A 151 2.99 -15.00 -8.63
CA GLU A 151 2.10 -14.20 -9.49
C GLU A 151 2.42 -12.70 -9.40
N ALA A 152 2.60 -12.18 -8.19
CA ALA A 152 2.96 -10.78 -7.98
C ALA A 152 4.29 -10.41 -8.65
N LYS A 153 5.29 -11.30 -8.62
CA LYS A 153 6.60 -11.09 -9.28
C LYS A 153 6.48 -10.88 -10.79
N LYS A 154 5.48 -11.46 -11.46
CA LYS A 154 5.26 -11.27 -12.91
C LYS A 154 4.90 -9.82 -13.26
N LEU A 155 4.32 -9.07 -12.32
CA LEU A 155 3.93 -7.66 -12.50
C LEU A 155 5.03 -6.67 -12.12
N ILE A 156 6.18 -7.13 -11.62
CA ILE A 156 7.29 -6.25 -11.24
C ILE A 156 8.03 -5.79 -12.49
N VAL A 157 8.00 -4.48 -12.70
CA VAL A 157 8.61 -3.82 -13.87
C VAL A 157 10.14 -3.86 -13.78
N ASN A 158 10.78 -4.25 -14.88
CA ASN A 158 12.24 -4.22 -15.00
C ASN A 158 12.74 -2.82 -15.40
N GLU A 159 13.91 -2.39 -14.90
CA GLU A 159 14.59 -1.18 -15.41
C GLU A 159 15.05 -1.38 -16.86
N LYS A 160 15.57 -2.56 -17.20
CA LYS A 160 15.98 -2.91 -18.57
C LYS A 160 14.78 -3.39 -19.39
N ARG A 161 14.31 -2.56 -20.32
CA ARG A 161 13.20 -2.82 -21.25
C ARG A 161 13.64 -3.69 -22.45
N LEU A 162 14.11 -4.92 -22.15
CA LEU A 162 14.56 -5.86 -23.18
C LEU A 162 14.19 -7.30 -22.79
N TYR A 163 13.21 -7.85 -23.49
CA TYR A 163 12.55 -9.10 -23.14
C TYR A 163 12.95 -10.23 -24.09
N GLU A 164 12.89 -11.47 -23.61
CA GLU A 164 13.13 -12.64 -24.44
C GLU A 164 11.94 -12.91 -25.38
N ASN A 165 12.23 -13.29 -26.63
CA ASN A 165 11.21 -13.78 -27.55
C ASN A 165 11.00 -15.30 -27.36
N SER A 166 10.41 -15.64 -26.22
CA SER A 166 10.15 -17.02 -25.83
C SER A 166 9.15 -17.71 -26.77
N ALA A 167 9.11 -19.04 -26.72
CA ALA A 167 8.08 -19.81 -27.44
C ALA A 167 6.67 -19.40 -27.01
N GLU A 168 6.47 -19.22 -25.70
CA GLU A 168 5.21 -18.76 -25.12
C GLU A 168 4.79 -17.39 -25.68
N LEU A 169 5.70 -16.41 -25.73
CA LEU A 169 5.42 -15.09 -26.27
C LEU A 169 5.07 -15.13 -27.76
N SER A 170 5.87 -15.84 -28.55
CA SER A 170 5.61 -16.01 -29.99
C SER A 170 4.26 -16.67 -30.25
N SER A 171 3.95 -17.78 -29.58
CA SER A 171 2.66 -18.46 -29.72
C SER A 171 1.49 -17.60 -29.24
N TYR A 172 1.67 -16.83 -28.17
CA TYR A 172 0.69 -15.86 -27.70
C TYR A 172 0.39 -14.79 -28.77
N LEU A 173 1.44 -14.20 -29.36
CA LEU A 173 1.30 -13.22 -30.43
C LEU A 173 0.69 -13.83 -31.70
N GLN A 174 1.01 -15.07 -32.07
CA GLN A 174 0.41 -15.78 -33.21
C GLN A 174 -1.11 -15.92 -33.05
N LYS A 175 -1.59 -16.21 -31.84
CA LYS A 175 -3.03 -16.34 -31.56
C LYS A 175 -3.78 -15.02 -31.73
N ILE A 176 -3.11 -13.90 -31.43
CA ILE A 176 -3.72 -12.56 -31.49
C ILE A 176 -3.59 -11.96 -32.90
N ILE A 177 -2.45 -12.17 -33.55
CA ILE A 177 -2.14 -11.59 -34.86
C ILE A 177 -2.69 -12.50 -35.96
N LYS A 178 -3.92 -12.23 -36.37
CA LYS A 178 -4.58 -12.94 -37.48
C LYS A 178 -3.95 -12.65 -38.85
N SER A 179 -3.39 -11.45 -39.02
CA SER A 179 -2.73 -11.02 -40.25
C SER A 179 -1.61 -10.04 -39.95
N VAL A 180 -0.43 -10.27 -40.53
CA VAL A 180 0.72 -9.36 -40.42
C VAL A 180 0.39 -7.98 -40.98
N ASN A 181 -0.46 -7.90 -42.01
CA ASN A 181 -0.88 -6.62 -42.60
C ASN A 181 -1.80 -5.83 -41.65
N ASP A 182 -2.72 -6.51 -40.98
CA ASP A 182 -3.60 -5.87 -39.99
C ASP A 182 -2.79 -5.40 -38.77
N ALA A 183 -1.90 -6.25 -38.24
CA ALA A 183 -1.02 -5.89 -37.13
C ALA A 183 -0.09 -4.72 -37.49
N PHE A 184 0.45 -4.66 -38.72
CA PHE A 184 1.23 -3.51 -39.18
C PHE A 184 0.43 -2.22 -39.11
N ARG A 185 -0.82 -2.23 -39.61
CA ARG A 185 -1.70 -1.04 -39.59
C ARG A 185 -2.02 -0.58 -38.18
N LYS A 186 -2.24 -1.52 -37.26
CA LYS A 186 -2.60 -1.24 -35.86
C LYS A 186 -1.42 -0.81 -34.99
N THR A 187 -0.23 -1.35 -35.23
CA THR A 187 0.93 -1.19 -34.32
C THR A 187 2.02 -0.26 -34.88
N GLY A 188 1.98 0.02 -36.19
CA GLY A 188 3.03 0.76 -36.90
C GLY A 188 4.38 0.02 -36.98
N ILE A 189 4.44 -1.26 -36.60
CA ILE A 189 5.67 -2.06 -36.66
C ILE A 189 5.79 -2.69 -38.04
N ALA A 190 6.91 -2.46 -38.72
CA ALA A 190 7.19 -2.99 -40.05
C ALA A 190 6.88 -4.50 -40.17
N ARG A 191 6.26 -4.89 -41.29
CA ARG A 191 5.80 -6.27 -41.56
C ARG A 191 6.89 -7.32 -41.38
N ASP A 192 8.10 -7.05 -41.88
CA ASP A 192 9.25 -7.94 -41.72
C ASP A 192 9.63 -8.12 -40.25
N ASN A 193 9.62 -7.05 -39.46
CA ASN A 193 9.88 -7.13 -38.02
C ASN A 193 8.79 -7.93 -37.29
N LEU A 194 7.52 -7.71 -37.61
CA LEU A 194 6.42 -8.51 -37.06
C LEU A 194 6.58 -9.99 -37.38
N SER A 195 6.89 -10.33 -38.63
CA SER A 195 7.15 -11.71 -39.06
C SER A 195 8.34 -12.32 -38.31
N LYS A 196 9.44 -11.58 -38.15
CA LYS A 196 10.62 -12.04 -37.41
C LYS A 196 10.34 -12.25 -35.92
N ILE A 197 9.49 -11.43 -35.29
CA ILE A 197 9.06 -11.61 -33.90
C ILE A 197 8.21 -12.87 -33.79
N ILE A 198 7.16 -12.96 -34.60
CA ILE A 198 6.18 -14.06 -34.56
C ILE A 198 6.83 -15.42 -34.86
N ASN A 199 7.81 -15.45 -35.76
CA ASN A 199 8.54 -16.67 -36.13
C ASN A 199 9.83 -16.88 -35.31
N ARG A 200 10.01 -16.16 -34.20
CA ARG A 200 11.17 -16.27 -33.28
C ARG A 200 12.55 -16.11 -33.95
N LYS A 201 12.62 -15.41 -35.08
CA LYS A 201 13.89 -15.07 -35.76
C LYS A 201 14.67 -13.98 -35.00
N ILE A 202 13.98 -13.18 -34.19
CA ILE A 202 14.59 -12.23 -33.25
C ILE A 202 14.62 -12.86 -31.85
N LYS A 203 15.79 -12.90 -31.20
CA LYS A 203 15.94 -13.47 -29.85
C LYS A 203 15.39 -12.57 -28.73
N ARG A 204 15.49 -11.25 -28.89
CA ARG A 204 15.08 -10.27 -27.85
C ARG A 204 14.29 -9.10 -28.43
N ILE A 205 13.27 -8.67 -27.72
CA ILE A 205 12.34 -7.61 -28.14
C ILE A 205 12.51 -6.40 -27.20
N LYS A 206 12.69 -5.21 -27.78
CA LYS A 206 12.75 -3.95 -27.02
C LYS A 206 11.36 -3.61 -26.45
N GLY A 207 11.31 -3.00 -25.27
CA GLY A 207 10.05 -2.62 -24.62
C GLY A 207 9.18 -1.72 -25.47
N ASN A 208 9.73 -0.71 -26.15
CA ASN A 208 8.95 0.15 -27.05
C ASN A 208 8.28 -0.64 -28.20
N THR A 209 8.86 -1.78 -28.60
CA THR A 209 8.24 -2.66 -29.61
C THR A 209 7.10 -3.46 -28.99
N LEU A 210 7.26 -3.99 -27.77
CA LEU A 210 6.17 -4.65 -27.06
C LEU A 210 5.04 -3.69 -26.70
N GLU A 211 5.35 -2.47 -26.28
CA GLU A 211 4.41 -1.40 -26.00
C GLU A 211 3.51 -1.13 -27.22
N LYS A 212 4.11 -0.92 -28.39
CA LYS A 212 3.38 -0.76 -29.67
C LYS A 212 2.49 -1.97 -30.00
N LEU A 213 2.95 -3.19 -29.72
CA LEU A 213 2.14 -4.41 -29.89
C LEU A 213 0.97 -4.43 -28.92
N ILE A 214 1.20 -4.13 -27.64
CA ILE A 214 0.20 -4.13 -26.58
C ILE A 214 -0.89 -3.09 -26.85
N GLU A 215 -0.49 -1.87 -27.22
CA GLU A 215 -1.41 -0.79 -27.52
C GLU A 215 -2.18 -1.05 -28.82
N GLY A 216 -1.46 -1.29 -29.93
CA GLY A 216 -2.08 -1.47 -31.24
C GLY A 216 -3.00 -2.69 -31.31
N LEU A 217 -2.66 -3.78 -30.62
CA LEU A 217 -3.50 -4.98 -30.55
C LEU A 217 -4.50 -4.95 -29.38
N SER A 218 -4.54 -3.85 -28.61
CA SER A 218 -5.44 -3.67 -27.45
C SER A 218 -5.37 -4.83 -26.44
N ILE A 219 -4.15 -5.29 -26.14
CA ILE A 219 -3.92 -6.42 -25.24
C ILE A 219 -4.31 -6.02 -23.80
N PRO A 220 -5.26 -6.73 -23.16
CA PRO A 220 -5.68 -6.43 -21.79
C PRO A 220 -4.60 -6.86 -20.78
N LEU A 221 -4.73 -6.41 -19.54
CA LEU A 221 -3.97 -6.98 -18.43
C LEU A 221 -4.53 -8.37 -18.10
N ASP A 222 -3.76 -9.42 -18.41
CA ASP A 222 -4.09 -10.82 -18.13
C ASP A 222 -2.86 -11.52 -17.55
N LEU A 223 -2.98 -12.06 -16.34
CA LEU A 223 -1.87 -12.73 -15.64
C LEU A 223 -1.42 -14.05 -16.28
N ASN A 224 -2.19 -14.56 -17.25
CA ASN A 224 -1.79 -15.68 -18.09
C ASN A 224 -0.98 -15.24 -19.33
N ALA A 225 -0.84 -13.93 -19.56
CA ALA A 225 -0.01 -13.44 -20.65
C ALA A 225 1.49 -13.69 -20.36
N PRO A 226 2.32 -13.82 -21.41
CA PRO A 226 3.76 -14.01 -21.26
C PRO A 226 4.40 -12.90 -20.44
N GLU A 227 5.45 -13.23 -19.66
CA GLU A 227 6.09 -12.30 -18.70
C GLU A 227 6.48 -10.95 -19.33
N GLY A 228 7.04 -10.95 -20.54
CA GLY A 228 7.42 -9.72 -21.22
C GLY A 228 6.24 -8.79 -21.52
N VAL A 229 5.08 -9.36 -21.88
CA VAL A 229 3.84 -8.61 -22.12
C VAL A 229 3.30 -8.05 -20.80
N LEU A 230 3.29 -8.87 -19.74
CA LEU A 230 2.83 -8.44 -18.42
C LEU A 230 3.65 -7.29 -17.84
N LYS A 231 4.98 -7.39 -17.88
CA LYS A 231 5.87 -6.36 -17.35
C LYS A 231 5.78 -5.06 -18.12
N GLU A 232 5.66 -5.13 -19.43
CA GLU A 232 5.50 -3.93 -20.25
C GLU A 232 4.12 -3.31 -20.06
N LYS A 233 3.05 -4.12 -19.96
CA LYS A 233 1.71 -3.63 -19.63
C LYS A 233 1.67 -2.95 -18.26
N ALA A 234 2.29 -3.56 -17.24
CA ALA A 234 2.40 -3.00 -15.90
C ALA A 234 3.15 -1.65 -15.91
N ARG A 235 4.21 -1.52 -16.71
CA ARG A 235 4.91 -0.25 -16.92
C ARG A 235 3.99 0.81 -17.52
N MET A 236 3.29 0.51 -18.62
CA MET A 236 2.35 1.44 -19.26
C MET A 236 1.26 1.92 -18.29
N ILE A 237 0.76 1.03 -17.42
CA ILE A 237 -0.20 1.38 -16.36
C ILE A 237 0.40 2.41 -15.40
N LEU A 238 1.62 2.17 -14.91
CA LEU A 238 2.29 3.08 -13.98
C LEU A 238 2.63 4.42 -14.63
N ASP A 239 3.07 4.44 -15.88
CA ASP A 239 3.38 5.67 -16.61
C ASP A 239 2.09 6.52 -16.75
N ARG A 240 0.96 5.91 -17.11
CA ARG A 240 -0.36 6.59 -17.13
C ARG A 240 -0.78 7.11 -15.75
N MET A 241 -0.63 6.30 -14.70
CA MET A 241 -0.95 6.72 -13.33
C MET A 241 -0.08 7.89 -12.87
N PHE A 242 1.18 7.93 -13.30
CA PHE A 242 2.11 9.02 -13.03
C PHE A 242 1.69 10.31 -13.72
N GLU A 243 1.35 10.26 -15.01
CA GLU A 243 0.85 11.42 -15.76
C GLU A 243 -0.40 12.02 -15.11
N ILE A 244 -1.38 11.18 -14.76
CA ILE A 244 -2.59 11.61 -14.04
C ILE A 244 -2.23 12.26 -12.69
N SER A 245 -1.24 11.70 -11.98
CA SER A 245 -0.80 12.26 -10.69
C SER A 245 -0.12 13.61 -10.87
N MET A 246 0.73 13.77 -11.89
CA MET A 246 1.37 15.04 -12.23
C MET A 246 0.35 16.11 -12.62
N GLU A 247 -0.69 15.76 -13.38
CA GLU A 247 -1.79 16.66 -13.72
C GLU A 247 -2.59 17.09 -12.48
N LYS A 248 -2.81 16.19 -11.53
CA LYS A 248 -3.44 16.55 -10.24
C LYS A 248 -2.56 17.48 -9.42
N LEU A 249 -1.26 17.22 -9.35
CA LEU A 249 -0.32 18.04 -8.59
C LEU A 249 -0.14 19.44 -9.19
N SER A 250 -0.17 19.58 -10.52
CA SER A 250 -0.04 20.88 -11.19
C SER A 250 -1.16 21.87 -10.81
N LYS A 251 -2.35 21.35 -10.48
CA LYS A 251 -3.52 22.13 -10.04
C LYS A 251 -3.46 22.57 -8.57
N LEU A 252 -2.51 22.07 -7.78
CA LEU A 252 -2.36 22.39 -6.37
C LEU A 252 -1.41 23.56 -6.12
N SER A 253 -1.62 24.29 -5.03
CA SER A 253 -0.65 25.27 -4.54
C SER A 253 0.65 24.59 -4.09
N VAL A 254 1.77 25.33 -4.09
CA VAL A 254 3.07 24.83 -3.61
C VAL A 254 2.95 24.25 -2.19
N GLU A 255 2.31 24.98 -1.28
CA GLU A 255 2.06 24.52 0.10
C GLU A 255 1.31 23.18 0.15
N SER A 256 0.29 23.01 -0.70
CA SER A 256 -0.47 21.75 -0.76
C SER A 256 0.39 20.58 -1.28
N ARG A 257 1.27 20.85 -2.25
CA ARG A 257 2.22 19.86 -2.76
C ARG A 257 3.24 19.47 -1.71
N GLU A 258 3.80 20.43 -0.97
CA GLU A 258 4.74 20.21 0.14
C GLU A 258 4.09 19.37 1.24
N LYS A 259 2.86 19.70 1.65
CA LYS A 259 2.08 18.89 2.59
C LYS A 259 1.92 17.46 2.10
N LEU A 260 1.48 17.26 0.85
CA LEU A 260 1.34 15.93 0.26
C LEU A 260 2.66 15.18 0.20
N PHE A 261 3.77 15.86 -0.11
CA PHE A 261 5.09 15.25 -0.19
C PHE A 261 5.54 14.73 1.18
N VAL A 262 5.40 15.54 2.23
CA VAL A 262 5.72 15.14 3.61
C VAL A 262 4.82 13.99 4.07
N ILE A 263 3.51 14.11 3.87
CA ILE A 263 2.52 13.07 4.22
C ILE A 263 2.87 11.74 3.54
N THR A 264 3.20 11.78 2.25
CA THR A 264 3.53 10.59 1.45
C THR A 264 4.85 10.00 1.91
N SER A 265 5.88 10.83 2.10
CA SER A 265 7.18 10.41 2.62
C SER A 265 7.08 9.71 3.97
N ALA A 266 6.27 10.26 4.88
CA ALA A 266 6.02 9.69 6.19
C ALA A 266 5.04 8.51 6.16
N ALA A 267 4.40 8.21 5.04
CA ALA A 267 3.55 7.04 4.87
C ALA A 267 4.24 5.89 4.13
N GLN A 268 5.30 6.17 3.37
CA GLN A 268 5.98 5.16 2.58
C GLN A 268 6.68 4.09 3.44
N MET A 269 6.86 2.93 2.83
CA MET A 269 7.54 1.76 3.42
C MET A 269 8.98 1.63 2.93
N GLU A 270 9.28 2.12 1.72
CA GLU A 270 10.59 2.07 1.11
C GLU A 270 10.82 3.34 0.29
N ARG A 271 12.01 3.93 0.42
CA ARG A 271 12.42 5.17 -0.26
C ARG A 271 13.90 5.20 -0.66
N LYS A 272 14.46 4.08 -1.14
CA LYS A 272 15.89 3.89 -1.46
C LYS A 272 16.54 5.04 -2.25
N TYR A 273 15.90 5.55 -3.31
CA TYR A 273 16.45 6.61 -4.14
C TYR A 273 16.41 7.96 -3.41
N LEU A 274 15.28 8.29 -2.78
CA LEU A 274 15.13 9.54 -2.03
C LEU A 274 15.95 9.53 -0.72
N SER A 275 16.32 8.37 -0.19
CA SER A 275 17.23 8.22 0.96
C SER A 275 18.69 8.55 0.62
N ARG A 276 19.04 8.68 -0.67
CA ARG A 276 20.40 9.07 -1.06
C ARG A 276 20.66 10.53 -0.68
N LYS A 277 21.95 10.83 -0.45
CA LYS A 277 22.41 12.18 -0.07
C LYS A 277 21.79 13.23 -1.00
N ASP A 278 21.21 14.25 -0.39
CA ASP A 278 20.58 15.44 -1.01
C ASP A 278 19.35 15.18 -1.90
N LYS A 279 19.03 13.93 -2.28
CA LYS A 279 17.92 13.63 -3.20
C LYS A 279 16.55 13.93 -2.64
N PHE A 280 16.36 13.74 -1.33
CA PHE A 280 15.11 14.13 -0.68
C PHE A 280 14.88 15.64 -0.73
N ARG A 281 15.93 16.42 -0.39
CA ARG A 281 15.90 17.88 -0.39
C ARG A 281 15.69 18.42 -1.80
N GLU A 282 16.45 17.92 -2.77
CA GLU A 282 16.31 18.27 -4.18
C GLU A 282 14.88 18.03 -4.67
N ALA A 283 14.30 16.85 -4.41
CA ALA A 283 12.92 16.54 -4.79
C ALA A 283 11.90 17.48 -4.13
N PHE A 284 12.11 17.84 -2.85
CA PHE A 284 11.23 18.74 -2.11
C PHE A 284 11.28 20.17 -2.67
N GLU A 285 12.48 20.70 -2.92
CA GLU A 285 12.68 22.05 -3.45
C GLU A 285 12.08 22.20 -4.86
N LEU A 286 12.17 21.14 -5.68
CA LEU A 286 11.60 21.12 -7.01
C LEU A 286 10.07 21.20 -7.04
N LEU A 287 9.34 21.01 -5.93
CA LEU A 287 7.87 21.11 -5.91
C LEU A 287 7.34 22.50 -6.34
N LYS A 288 8.20 23.53 -6.28
CA LYS A 288 7.94 24.88 -6.77
C LYS A 288 7.78 24.92 -8.30
N ASP A 289 8.55 24.12 -9.02
CA ASP A 289 8.45 23.93 -10.46
C ASP A 289 8.02 22.49 -10.77
N ILE A 290 6.71 22.31 -10.97
CA ILE A 290 6.12 20.99 -11.17
C ILE A 290 6.65 20.27 -12.42
N SER A 291 7.09 21.01 -13.44
CA SER A 291 7.64 20.43 -14.66
C SER A 291 8.99 19.78 -14.37
N THR A 292 9.90 20.53 -13.74
CA THR A 292 11.22 20.03 -13.35
C THR A 292 11.12 18.92 -12.30
N PHE A 293 10.19 19.04 -11.34
CA PHE A 293 9.87 17.95 -10.41
C PHE A 293 9.44 16.68 -11.15
N GLY A 294 8.54 16.79 -12.13
CA GLY A 294 8.09 15.65 -12.94
C GLY A 294 9.25 14.96 -13.67
N HIS A 295 10.13 15.74 -14.31
CA HIS A 295 11.32 15.22 -14.96
C HIS A 295 12.31 14.56 -14.01
N PHE A 296 12.45 15.07 -12.79
CA PHE A 296 13.28 14.46 -11.76
C PHE A 296 12.69 13.12 -11.30
N MET A 297 11.38 13.09 -11.00
CA MET A 297 10.70 11.93 -10.44
C MET A 297 10.44 10.82 -11.46
N SER A 298 10.43 11.09 -12.76
CA SER A 298 10.25 10.07 -13.80
C SER A 298 11.49 9.20 -14.04
N ARG A 299 12.67 9.61 -13.54
CA ARG A 299 13.96 8.91 -13.78
C ARG A 299 14.03 7.51 -13.19
N LYS A 300 13.29 7.26 -12.10
CA LYS A 300 13.32 6.00 -11.36
C LYS A 300 11.90 5.51 -11.08
N LEU A 301 11.69 4.21 -11.18
CA LEU A 301 10.39 3.58 -10.90
C LEU A 301 9.91 3.89 -9.49
N GLU A 302 10.83 3.92 -8.52
CA GLU A 302 10.53 4.23 -7.13
C GLU A 302 9.96 5.65 -6.95
N THR A 303 10.52 6.64 -7.63
CA THR A 303 10.04 8.03 -7.57
C THR A 303 8.76 8.23 -8.39
N VAL A 304 8.60 7.49 -9.49
CA VAL A 304 7.32 7.40 -10.21
C VAL A 304 6.21 6.95 -9.25
N LEU A 305 6.45 5.85 -8.52
CA LEU A 305 5.50 5.33 -7.53
C LEU A 305 5.27 6.28 -6.37
N PHE A 306 6.29 7.01 -5.93
CA PHE A 306 6.13 8.06 -4.93
C PHE A 306 5.11 9.11 -5.37
N VAL A 307 5.22 9.62 -6.61
CA VAL A 307 4.29 10.61 -7.15
C VAL A 307 2.88 10.03 -7.30
N ILE A 308 2.76 8.76 -7.73
CA ILE A 308 1.48 8.05 -7.74
C ILE A 308 0.89 8.00 -6.32
N ASP A 309 1.70 7.62 -5.33
CA ASP A 309 1.29 7.55 -3.93
C ASP A 309 0.92 8.93 -3.35
N MET A 310 1.38 10.06 -3.92
CA MET A 310 0.93 11.38 -3.47
C MET A 310 -0.57 11.58 -3.70
N THR A 311 -1.11 11.07 -4.81
CA THR A 311 -2.50 11.36 -5.24
C THR A 311 -3.43 10.15 -5.27
N ASN A 312 -2.90 8.95 -5.42
CA ASN A 312 -3.65 7.71 -5.58
C ASN A 312 -2.88 6.49 -5.01
N ALA A 313 -2.54 6.54 -3.72
CA ALA A 313 -1.76 5.48 -3.11
C ALA A 313 -2.55 4.17 -3.01
N HIS A 314 -1.83 3.07 -2.85
CA HIS A 314 -2.45 1.81 -2.46
C HIS A 314 -3.20 1.97 -1.12
N PRO A 315 -4.34 1.28 -0.88
CA PRO A 315 -5.14 1.48 0.34
C PRO A 315 -4.36 1.40 1.65
N PHE A 316 -3.42 0.46 1.77
CA PHE A 316 -2.49 0.39 2.91
C PHE A 316 -1.66 1.67 3.12
N VAL A 317 -1.14 2.26 2.05
CA VAL A 317 -0.38 3.51 2.11
C VAL A 317 -1.31 4.68 2.43
N GLU A 318 -2.53 4.72 1.87
CA GLU A 318 -3.53 5.75 2.22
C GLU A 318 -3.94 5.71 3.69
N GLY A 319 -4.05 4.52 4.30
CA GLY A 319 -4.26 4.38 5.75
C GLY A 319 -3.16 5.07 6.56
N ARG A 320 -1.90 4.85 6.17
CA ARG A 320 -0.73 5.48 6.79
C ARG A 320 -0.71 7.00 6.56
N LYS A 321 -1.01 7.45 5.33
CA LYS A 321 -1.15 8.89 4.99
C LYS A 321 -2.23 9.54 5.85
N THR A 322 -3.34 8.85 6.11
CA THR A 322 -4.44 9.38 6.93
C THR A 322 -4.01 9.61 8.38
N ALA A 323 -3.20 8.72 8.95
CA ALA A 323 -2.60 8.97 10.27
C ALA A 323 -1.72 10.22 10.26
N VAL A 324 -0.83 10.37 9.26
CA VAL A 324 0.04 11.56 9.16
C VAL A 324 -0.75 12.85 8.91
N LYS A 325 -1.81 12.79 8.09
CA LYS A 325 -2.71 13.93 7.80
C LYS A 325 -3.30 14.53 9.07
N LYS A 326 -3.60 13.72 10.10
CA LYS A 326 -4.08 14.20 11.40
C LYS A 326 -3.05 15.06 12.14
N VAL A 327 -1.75 14.84 11.92
CA VAL A 327 -0.69 15.71 12.45
C VAL A 327 -0.63 16.99 11.61
N ILE A 328 -0.39 16.83 10.31
CA ILE A 328 -0.11 17.95 9.40
C ILE A 328 -1.29 18.92 9.31
N GLY A 329 -2.52 18.43 9.43
CA GLY A 329 -3.73 19.25 9.43
C GLY A 329 -3.89 20.14 10.68
N ARG A 330 -3.15 19.87 11.77
CA ARG A 330 -3.18 20.70 12.99
C ARG A 330 -2.08 21.77 13.01
N ILE A 331 -1.01 21.57 12.26
CA ILE A 331 0.10 22.53 12.23
C ILE A 331 -0.33 23.79 11.45
N HIS A 332 -0.30 24.94 12.11
CA HIS A 332 -0.56 26.22 11.46
C HIS A 332 0.46 26.52 10.35
N ARG A 333 0.04 27.27 9.32
CA ARG A 333 0.84 27.54 8.12
C ARG A 333 2.23 28.12 8.42
N ASN A 334 2.32 29.10 9.30
CA ASN A 334 3.58 29.72 9.73
C ASN A 334 4.53 28.73 10.45
N LYS A 335 3.98 27.77 11.19
CA LYS A 335 4.75 26.71 11.86
C LYS A 335 5.09 25.56 10.92
N PHE A 336 4.30 25.36 9.86
CA PHE A 336 4.54 24.32 8.87
C PHE A 336 5.85 24.55 8.08
N GLU A 337 6.18 25.80 7.75
CA GLU A 337 7.47 26.12 7.11
C GLU A 337 8.67 25.75 7.98
N LYS A 338 8.58 26.01 9.30
CA LYS A 338 9.60 25.54 10.26
C LYS A 338 9.65 24.01 10.30
N PHE A 339 8.49 23.36 10.37
CA PHE A 339 8.39 21.90 10.39
C PHE A 339 9.03 21.25 9.17
N THR A 340 8.74 21.75 7.96
CA THR A 340 9.25 21.16 6.71
C THR A 340 10.75 21.33 6.57
N ARG A 341 11.28 22.49 6.92
CA ARG A 341 12.73 22.74 6.95
C ARG A 341 13.46 21.71 7.81
N GLU A 342 13.04 21.53 9.06
CA GLU A 342 13.67 20.54 9.95
C GLU A 342 13.50 19.11 9.44
N TYR A 343 12.32 18.77 8.89
CA TYR A 343 12.02 17.44 8.38
C TYR A 343 12.83 17.05 7.13
N VAL A 344 13.03 18.00 6.21
CA VAL A 344 13.85 17.81 5.00
C VAL A 344 15.31 17.60 5.36
N ASP A 345 15.78 18.25 6.42
CA ASP A 345 17.16 18.23 6.89
C ASP A 345 17.52 16.97 7.70
N LEU A 346 16.52 16.17 8.11
CA LEU A 346 16.76 14.90 8.77
C LEU A 346 17.54 13.92 7.88
N SER A 347 18.43 13.15 8.52
CA SER A 347 18.97 11.94 7.90
C SER A 347 17.84 10.95 7.60
N ASP A 348 18.00 10.07 6.60
CA ASP A 348 16.96 9.09 6.27
C ASP A 348 16.57 8.20 7.47
N GLU A 349 17.57 7.83 8.28
CA GLU A 349 17.39 7.03 9.48
C GLU A 349 16.66 7.80 10.59
N ASP A 350 16.97 9.08 10.81
CA ASP A 350 16.19 9.92 11.75
C ASP A 350 14.76 10.11 11.26
N ARG A 351 14.61 10.36 9.95
CA ARG A 351 13.30 10.54 9.31
C ARG A 351 12.44 9.30 9.50
N LYS A 352 12.97 8.07 9.33
CA LYS A 352 12.21 6.82 9.55
C LYS A 352 11.65 6.72 10.98
N VAL A 353 12.43 7.13 11.98
CA VAL A 353 12.01 7.15 13.39
C VAL A 353 10.91 8.19 13.59
N PHE A 354 11.11 9.39 13.04
CA PHE A 354 10.14 10.47 13.13
C PHE A 354 8.82 10.14 12.40
N ASP A 355 8.88 9.50 11.23
CA ASP A 355 7.70 9.10 10.47
C ASP A 355 6.82 8.12 11.25
N ARG A 356 7.44 7.16 11.98
CA ARG A 356 6.71 6.25 12.89
C ARG A 356 6.02 7.04 13.99
N PHE A 357 6.72 8.00 14.59
CA PHE A 357 6.15 8.89 15.59
C PHE A 357 4.95 9.68 15.05
N LEU A 358 5.04 10.28 13.85
CA LEU A 358 3.93 11.00 13.23
C LEU A 358 2.71 10.09 12.98
N ARG A 359 2.93 8.88 12.46
CA ARG A 359 1.84 7.90 12.28
C ARG A 359 1.23 7.49 13.61
N ASN A 360 2.04 7.23 14.63
CA ASN A 360 1.55 6.88 15.95
C ASN A 360 0.75 8.03 16.59
N TYR A 361 1.19 9.27 16.45
CA TYR A 361 0.42 10.43 16.91
C TYR A 361 -0.97 10.42 16.28
N GLY A 362 -1.04 10.29 14.95
CA GLY A 362 -2.30 10.25 14.23
C GLY A 362 -3.24 9.12 14.66
N ARG A 363 -2.70 7.97 15.04
CA ARG A 363 -3.48 6.83 15.56
C ARG A 363 -4.17 7.17 16.88
N TYR A 364 -3.48 7.84 17.79
CA TYR A 364 -4.00 8.17 19.13
C TYR A 364 -4.71 9.52 19.19
N GLU A 365 -4.63 10.33 18.14
CA GLU A 365 -5.33 11.59 18.06
C GLU A 365 -6.86 11.36 18.12
N GLY A 366 -7.50 12.03 19.09
CA GLY A 366 -8.92 11.87 19.38
C GLY A 366 -9.29 10.65 20.23
N ILE A 367 -8.32 9.83 20.65
CA ILE A 367 -8.58 8.67 21.51
C ILE A 367 -8.49 9.08 22.98
N ASN A 368 -9.54 8.80 23.74
CA ASN A 368 -9.50 8.87 25.20
C ASN A 368 -8.88 7.59 25.76
N LEU A 369 -7.67 7.69 26.29
CA LEU A 369 -6.95 6.55 26.89
C LEU A 369 -7.46 6.21 28.31
N GLY A 370 -8.30 7.06 28.92
CA GLY A 370 -8.74 6.90 30.31
C GLY A 370 -7.63 7.10 31.35
N ILE A 371 -6.41 7.44 30.90
CA ILE A 371 -5.23 7.69 31.72
C ILE A 371 -4.50 8.94 31.21
N ASN A 372 -3.87 9.67 32.12
CA ASN A 372 -2.98 10.78 31.78
C ASN A 372 -1.56 10.27 31.66
N LEU A 373 -1.05 10.16 30.44
CA LEU A 373 0.32 9.79 30.18
C LEU A 373 1.26 10.91 30.66
N LYS A 374 2.34 10.50 31.33
CA LYS A 374 3.51 11.33 31.60
C LYS A 374 4.56 11.01 30.54
N GLY A 375 5.35 11.99 30.14
CA GLY A 375 6.43 11.78 29.18
C GLY A 375 7.46 12.89 29.26
N ALA A 376 8.49 12.75 28.43
CA ALA A 376 9.68 13.58 28.45
C ALA A 376 9.39 15.02 27.99
N ASP A 377 10.15 15.98 28.51
CA ASP A 377 9.92 17.41 28.28
C ASP A 377 10.11 17.81 26.82
N GLU A 378 11.02 17.14 26.10
CA GLU A 378 11.21 17.36 24.68
C GLU A 378 9.94 17.06 23.86
N VAL A 379 9.11 16.10 24.31
CA VAL A 379 7.84 15.78 23.64
C VAL A 379 6.80 16.87 23.89
N ARG A 380 6.76 17.42 25.12
CA ARG A 380 5.87 18.55 25.44
C ARG A 380 6.27 19.79 24.66
N SER A 381 7.56 20.08 24.61
CA SER A 381 8.12 21.23 23.90
C SER A 381 7.77 21.14 22.42
N PHE A 382 8.07 20.01 21.77
CA PHE A 382 7.68 19.76 20.38
C PHE A 382 6.17 19.93 20.16
N ALA A 383 5.34 19.35 21.04
CA ALA A 383 3.89 19.46 20.91
C ALA A 383 3.41 20.91 21.01
N GLY A 384 3.95 21.69 21.95
CA GLY A 384 3.67 23.12 22.07
C GLY A 384 4.14 23.93 20.86
N THR A 385 5.33 23.64 20.33
CA THR A 385 5.88 24.33 19.15
C THR A 385 4.94 24.22 17.95
N PHE A 386 4.32 23.06 17.72
CA PHE A 386 3.47 22.79 16.55
C PHE A 386 1.96 22.66 16.85
N ASP A 387 1.50 23.12 18.03
CA ASP A 387 0.10 23.09 18.46
C ASP A 387 -0.56 21.69 18.44
N LEU A 388 0.26 20.69 18.72
CA LEU A 388 -0.18 19.30 18.81
C LEU A 388 -0.67 18.99 20.22
N ALA A 389 -1.61 18.04 20.32
CA ALA A 389 -2.11 17.59 21.61
C ALA A 389 -1.03 16.77 22.33
N VAL A 390 -0.77 17.11 23.60
CA VAL A 390 0.31 16.50 24.39
C VAL A 390 0.08 15.00 24.63
N GLN A 391 -1.17 14.59 24.93
CA GLN A 391 -1.48 13.20 25.26
C GLN A 391 -1.23 12.22 24.07
N PRO A 392 -1.71 12.49 22.84
CA PRO A 392 -1.34 11.70 21.67
C PRO A 392 0.17 11.71 21.38
N SER A 393 0.88 12.82 21.62
CA SER A 393 2.33 12.89 21.47
C SER A 393 3.05 11.96 22.45
N PHE A 394 2.60 11.90 23.71
CA PHE A 394 3.14 10.94 24.67
C PHE A 394 2.82 9.50 24.30
N ALA A 395 1.59 9.21 23.88
CA ALA A 395 1.23 7.86 23.42
C ALA A 395 2.12 7.43 22.25
N ALA A 396 2.36 8.33 21.30
CA ALA A 396 3.22 8.07 20.15
C ALA A 396 4.69 7.83 20.53
N TYR A 397 5.20 8.59 21.49
CA TYR A 397 6.55 8.44 22.02
C TYR A 397 6.73 7.11 22.77
N TRP A 398 5.75 6.70 23.57
CA TRP A 398 5.80 5.46 24.36
C TRP A 398 5.51 4.20 23.56
N CYS A 399 4.91 4.31 22.37
CA CYS A 399 4.75 3.16 21.46
C CYS A 399 6.07 2.64 20.88
N GLU A 400 7.16 3.40 20.99
CA GLU A 400 8.49 2.93 20.62
C GLU A 400 9.09 2.19 21.83
N ASP A 401 8.93 0.88 21.86
CA ASP A 401 9.36 0.01 22.97
C ASP A 401 10.89 0.04 23.15
N ASP A 402 11.65 0.12 22.04
CA ASP A 402 13.11 0.19 22.08
C ASP A 402 13.59 1.52 22.67
N GLY A 403 14.15 1.46 23.87
CA GLY A 403 14.69 2.62 24.58
C GLY A 403 15.81 3.36 23.84
N ARG A 404 16.58 2.69 22.97
CA ARG A 404 17.61 3.34 22.15
C ARG A 404 16.97 4.18 21.05
N ILE A 405 15.98 3.62 20.37
CA ILE A 405 15.22 4.33 19.33
C ILE A 405 14.44 5.49 19.94
N ARG A 406 13.83 5.29 21.12
CA ARG A 406 13.11 6.34 21.84
C ARG A 406 14.01 7.50 22.28
N LYS A 407 15.23 7.22 22.78
CA LYS A 407 16.24 8.26 23.05
C LYS A 407 16.64 9.03 21.78
N ARG A 408 16.79 8.32 20.66
CA ARG A 408 17.06 8.94 19.35
C ARG A 408 15.89 9.85 18.92
N LEU A 409 14.66 9.39 19.07
CA LEU A 409 13.46 10.19 18.83
C LEU A 409 13.47 11.47 19.69
N GLY A 410 13.78 11.38 20.99
CA GLY A 410 13.88 12.56 21.85
C GLY A 410 14.85 13.62 21.30
N ARG A 411 16.04 13.20 20.84
CA ARG A 411 17.00 14.11 20.18
C ARG A 411 16.47 14.73 18.89
N ILE A 412 15.69 13.98 18.11
CA ILE A 412 15.04 14.50 16.90
C ILE A 412 14.02 15.57 17.29
N LEU A 413 13.17 15.29 18.29
CA LEU A 413 12.13 16.22 18.73
C LEU A 413 12.71 17.54 19.27
N ILE A 414 13.87 17.49 19.94
CA ILE A 414 14.58 18.70 20.40
C ILE A 414 14.95 19.60 19.22
N LYS A 415 15.45 19.06 18.10
CA LYS A 415 15.82 19.85 16.91
C LYS A 415 14.64 20.66 16.35
N PHE A 416 13.44 20.10 16.44
CA PHE A 416 12.22 20.76 15.97
C PHE A 416 11.70 21.83 16.94
N ALA A 417 12.05 21.72 18.22
CA ALA A 417 11.58 22.61 19.29
C ALA A 417 12.46 23.87 19.44
N LEU A 418 13.75 23.77 19.10
CA LEU A 418 14.64 24.93 18.87
C LEU A 418 14.12 25.72 17.67
#